data_AF-A0A0Q9YSN3-F1
#
_entry.id   AF-A0A0Q9YSN3-F1
#
_cell.length_a   1.000
_cell.length_b   1.000
_cell.length_c   1.000
_cell.angle_alpha   90.00
_cell.angle_beta   90.00
_cell.angle_gamma   90.00
#
_symmetry.space_group_name_H-M   'P 1'
#
loop_
_entity.id
_entity.type
_entity.pdbx_description
1 polymer ?
#
loop_
_entity_poly.entity_id
_entity_poly.type
_entity_poly.pdbx_seq_one_letter_code
_entity_poly.pdbx_strand_id
1 'polypeptide(L)'
;MNQVICLLGPTSSGKTDLAIALSQKLPVEIISVDSTQVYCDLNIGSGKPSREILEKSPHHLIDILPPDQAYSAAQFAEDTNKLIVAIRQRGKIPLLVGGTMMYFHTLINGLHTLPAADPALRESLEAEGHQIGWSMMHQKLQQVDPEAALRIKPNDKQRIQRALEIYHTTQRPMSSFLHEQKAPSSFSFLSFALIPLQTDRAVLHHRINQRFQGMLDQSFVEEVQHLREKYVLHENLPSMRAVGYRHVWQYLEGTISYDVMQEGAKAATRQLAKRQLTWLRRWPGIVNLDFMDEKNLNIVSEYIEKVSKSTR
;
A
#
# COMPACT_ATOMS: atom_id res chain seq x y z
N MET A 1 22.93 2.57 14.51
CA MET A 1 21.61 2.00 14.91
C MET A 1 20.96 1.32 13.73
N ASN A 2 20.55 0.06 13.89
CA ASN A 2 19.89 -0.70 12.82
C ASN A 2 18.36 -0.67 12.87
N GLN A 3 17.78 0.16 13.75
CA GLN A 3 16.33 0.28 13.90
C GLN A 3 15.71 1.12 12.78
N VAL A 4 14.60 0.64 12.24
CA VAL A 4 13.68 1.35 11.36
C VAL A 4 12.34 1.41 12.09
N ILE A 5 11.74 2.59 12.17
CA ILE A 5 10.45 2.76 12.85
C ILE A 5 9.34 2.60 11.82
N CYS A 6 8.33 1.78 12.13
CA CYS A 6 7.16 1.60 11.29
C CYS A 6 5.91 2.07 12.05
N LEU A 7 5.17 3.00 11.45
CA LEU A 7 3.86 3.44 11.93
C LEU A 7 2.78 2.97 10.96
N LEU A 8 2.10 1.89 11.35
CA LEU A 8 1.07 1.21 10.58
C LEU A 8 -0.33 1.55 11.13
N GLY A 9 -1.36 1.29 10.33
CA GLY A 9 -2.75 1.55 10.72
C GLY A 9 -3.68 1.67 9.51
N PRO A 10 -4.99 1.49 9.69
CA PRO A 10 -5.95 1.59 8.60
C PRO A 10 -6.06 3.03 8.09
N THR A 11 -6.62 3.24 6.90
CA THR A 11 -6.98 4.58 6.43
C THR A 11 -7.83 5.32 7.47
N SER A 12 -7.69 6.65 7.56
CA SER A 12 -8.39 7.52 8.53
C SER A 12 -8.02 7.35 10.01
N SER A 13 -6.92 6.65 10.33
CA SER A 13 -6.45 6.43 11.71
C SER A 13 -5.48 7.50 12.26
N GLY A 14 -5.23 8.61 11.56
CA GLY A 14 -4.36 9.69 12.05
C GLY A 14 -2.85 9.46 11.96
N LYS A 15 -2.39 8.47 11.16
CA LYS A 15 -0.96 8.17 10.99
C LYS A 15 -0.12 9.37 10.56
N THR A 16 -0.61 10.12 9.57
CA THR A 16 0.10 11.27 9.00
C THR A 16 0.32 12.34 10.07
N ASP A 17 -0.71 12.68 10.83
CA ASP A 17 -0.64 13.69 11.89
C ASP A 17 0.37 13.29 12.97
N LEU A 18 0.33 12.02 13.40
CA LEU A 18 1.29 11.50 14.36
C LEU A 18 2.73 11.48 13.81
N ALA A 19 2.92 11.14 12.54
CA ALA A 19 4.24 11.14 11.91
C ALA A 19 4.84 12.55 11.82
N ILE A 20 4.03 13.56 11.48
CA ILE A 20 4.45 14.96 11.45
C ILE A 20 4.79 15.44 12.88
N ALA A 21 3.97 15.09 13.87
CA ALA A 21 4.27 15.45 15.25
C ALA A 21 5.56 14.78 15.77
N LEU A 22 5.86 13.55 15.33
CA LEU A 22 7.11 12.86 15.62
C LEU A 22 8.32 13.52 14.93
N SER A 23 8.19 13.97 13.68
CA SER A 23 9.28 14.64 12.95
C SER A 23 9.68 15.99 13.53
N GLN A 24 8.76 16.65 14.24
CA GLN A 24 9.04 17.88 14.99
C GLN A 24 9.79 17.63 16.31
N LYS A 25 9.60 16.46 16.94
CA LYS A 25 10.22 16.12 18.24
C LYS A 25 11.52 15.32 18.11
N LEU A 26 11.65 14.51 17.06
CA LEU A 26 12.72 13.54 16.91
C LEU A 26 13.47 13.77 15.60
N PRO A 27 14.76 13.36 15.50
CA PRO A 27 15.53 13.45 14.28
C PRO A 27 15.12 12.34 13.29
N VAL A 28 13.85 12.25 12.94
CA VAL A 28 13.31 11.27 11.99
C VAL A 28 13.14 11.87 10.59
N GLU A 29 13.24 11.03 9.57
CA GLU A 29 12.79 11.35 8.20
C GLU A 29 11.69 10.37 7.79
N ILE A 30 10.61 10.89 7.20
CA ILE A 30 9.42 10.11 6.90
C ILE A 30 9.53 9.47 5.51
N ILE A 31 9.25 8.18 5.42
CA ILE A 31 9.06 7.45 4.16
C ILE A 31 7.59 7.04 4.07
N SER A 32 6.88 7.47 3.02
CA SER A 32 5.49 7.05 2.79
C SER A 32 5.42 5.59 2.38
N VAL A 33 4.49 4.84 2.97
CA VAL A 33 4.20 3.43 2.64
C VAL A 33 2.76 3.30 2.15
N ASP A 34 2.49 3.96 1.03
CA ASP A 34 1.19 4.02 0.37
C ASP A 34 1.31 3.75 -1.13
N SER A 35 0.58 2.76 -1.65
CA SER A 35 0.64 2.41 -3.07
C SER A 35 -0.03 3.42 -4.01
N THR A 36 -0.71 4.44 -3.47
CA THR A 36 -1.41 5.48 -4.24
C THR A 36 -0.68 6.82 -4.17
N GLN A 37 -0.10 7.17 -3.02
CA GLN A 37 0.59 8.46 -2.86
C GLN A 37 1.90 8.57 -3.67
N VAL A 38 2.42 7.45 -4.16
CA VAL A 38 3.55 7.43 -5.10
C VAL A 38 3.24 8.15 -6.41
N TYR A 39 1.96 8.23 -6.80
CA TYR A 39 1.57 8.79 -8.09
C TYR A 39 1.52 10.32 -8.07
N CYS A 40 2.15 10.91 -9.09
CA CYS A 40 2.04 12.32 -9.41
C CYS A 40 0.58 12.71 -9.66
N ASP A 41 0.21 13.90 -9.21
CA ASP A 41 -1.12 14.53 -9.38
C ASP A 41 -2.31 13.79 -8.74
N LEU A 42 -2.13 12.60 -8.16
CA LEU A 42 -3.13 11.93 -7.33
C LEU A 42 -3.02 12.45 -5.89
N ASN A 43 -3.66 13.57 -5.59
CA ASN A 43 -3.50 14.33 -4.35
C ASN A 43 -4.69 14.17 -3.41
N ILE A 44 -5.89 14.58 -3.84
CA ILE A 44 -7.10 14.64 -3.00
C ILE A 44 -7.58 13.23 -2.70
N GLY A 45 -7.81 12.41 -3.74
CA GLY A 45 -8.33 11.05 -3.57
C GLY A 45 -7.40 10.07 -2.84
N SER A 46 -6.09 10.31 -2.90
CA SER A 46 -5.10 9.53 -2.15
C SER A 46 -4.98 10.02 -0.70
N GLY A 47 -5.54 11.20 -0.43
CA GLY A 47 -5.33 12.05 0.74
C GLY A 47 -3.87 12.10 1.16
N LYS A 48 -3.05 12.46 0.16
CA LYS A 48 -1.66 12.91 0.29
C LYS A 48 -1.62 14.15 1.20
N PRO A 49 -0.58 14.34 2.01
CA PRO A 49 -0.40 15.60 2.73
C PRO A 49 -0.34 16.77 1.72
N SER A 50 -0.87 17.94 2.08
CA SER A 50 -0.81 19.11 1.20
C SER A 50 0.64 19.54 0.95
N ARG A 51 0.87 20.29 -0.13
CA ARG A 51 2.20 20.81 -0.46
C ARG A 51 2.82 21.60 0.71
N GLU A 52 2.04 22.44 1.38
CA GLU A 52 2.49 23.20 2.57
C GLU A 52 2.95 22.29 3.71
N ILE A 53 2.28 21.14 3.90
CA ILE A 53 2.70 20.15 4.90
C ILE A 53 3.98 19.46 4.44
N LEU A 54 4.08 19.06 3.17
CA LEU A 54 5.27 18.38 2.63
C LEU A 54 6.50 19.28 2.61
N GLU A 55 6.34 20.60 2.43
CA GLU A 55 7.44 21.57 2.53
C GLU A 55 8.00 21.64 3.97
N LYS A 56 7.13 21.52 4.99
CA LYS A 56 7.53 21.55 6.41
C LYS A 56 7.99 20.20 6.94
N SER A 57 7.39 19.12 6.46
CA SER A 57 7.68 17.75 6.86
C SER A 57 7.78 16.89 5.60
N PRO A 58 8.94 16.87 4.93
CA PRO A 58 9.13 16.09 3.71
C PRO A 58 8.87 14.60 3.94
N HIS A 59 8.13 14.01 3.01
CA HIS A 59 7.89 12.57 2.96
C HIS A 59 8.52 12.02 1.68
N HIS A 60 9.41 11.03 1.83
CA HIS A 60 9.95 10.29 0.69
C HIS A 60 8.88 9.36 0.08
N LEU A 61 9.07 8.99 -1.20
CA LEU A 61 8.17 8.12 -1.97
C LEU A 61 6.76 8.69 -2.19
N ILE A 62 6.66 10.01 -2.28
CA ILE A 62 5.47 10.73 -2.74
C ILE A 62 5.82 11.42 -4.07
N ASP A 63 4.91 11.41 -5.04
CA ASP A 63 5.10 12.05 -6.36
C ASP A 63 6.35 11.55 -7.10
N ILE A 64 6.59 10.24 -7.05
CA ILE A 64 7.76 9.61 -7.69
C ILE A 64 7.44 8.94 -9.03
N LEU A 65 6.16 8.77 -9.36
CA LEU A 65 5.74 7.97 -10.50
C LEU A 65 4.54 8.60 -11.24
N PRO A 66 4.56 8.70 -12.58
CA PRO A 66 3.37 9.04 -13.36
C PRO A 66 2.22 8.03 -13.17
N PRO A 67 0.95 8.46 -13.23
CA PRO A 67 -0.21 7.59 -13.00
C PRO A 67 -0.46 6.52 -14.07
N ASP A 68 0.17 6.63 -15.24
CA ASP A 68 0.13 5.64 -16.32
C ASP A 68 1.16 4.51 -16.14
N GLN A 69 2.03 4.60 -15.13
CA GLN A 69 3.03 3.58 -14.81
C GLN A 69 2.60 2.72 -13.61
N ALA A 70 3.20 1.53 -13.49
CA ALA A 70 2.93 0.61 -12.38
C ALA A 70 4.05 0.63 -11.34
N TYR A 71 3.68 0.66 -10.06
CA TYR A 71 4.62 0.53 -8.93
C TYR A 71 4.42 -0.78 -8.16
N SER A 72 5.48 -1.58 -8.07
CA SER A 72 5.44 -2.89 -7.42
C SER A 72 5.96 -2.86 -5.98
N ALA A 73 5.59 -3.87 -5.19
CA ALA A 73 6.15 -4.05 -3.86
C ALA A 73 7.68 -4.29 -3.88
N ALA A 74 8.20 -4.85 -4.98
CA ALA A 74 9.64 -5.04 -5.17
C ALA A 74 10.37 -3.71 -5.33
N GLN A 75 9.88 -2.83 -6.22
CA GLN A 75 10.41 -1.48 -6.38
C GLN A 75 10.31 -0.69 -5.08
N PHE A 76 9.17 -0.75 -4.38
CA PHE A 76 9.02 -0.13 -3.07
C PHE A 76 10.11 -0.59 -2.08
N ALA A 77 10.38 -1.89 -1.98
CA ALA A 77 11.39 -2.39 -1.06
C ALA A 77 12.81 -1.93 -1.46
N GLU A 78 13.12 -1.94 -2.75
CA GLU A 78 14.40 -1.45 -3.27
C GLU A 78 14.62 0.04 -2.95
N ASP A 79 13.65 0.88 -3.28
CA ASP A 79 13.71 2.32 -3.06
C ASP A 79 13.77 2.65 -1.56
N THR A 80 12.96 1.96 -0.75
CA THR A 80 12.95 2.12 0.70
C THR A 80 14.28 1.69 1.33
N ASN A 81 14.90 0.61 0.87
CA ASN A 81 16.22 0.18 1.36
C ASN A 81 17.30 1.22 1.06
N LYS A 82 17.30 1.80 -0.15
CA LYS A 82 18.21 2.90 -0.52
C LYS A 82 17.99 4.12 0.39
N LEU A 83 16.73 4.49 0.61
CA LEU A 83 16.37 5.60 1.49
C LEU A 83 16.78 5.38 2.94
N ILE A 84 16.57 4.18 3.49
CA ILE A 84 16.98 3.84 4.86
C ILE A 84 18.49 4.07 5.04
N VAL A 85 19.32 3.65 4.08
CA VAL A 85 20.77 3.88 4.12
C VAL A 85 21.08 5.38 4.04
N ALA A 86 20.47 6.11 3.10
CA ALA A 86 20.73 7.53 2.91
C ALA A 86 20.31 8.39 4.12
N ILE A 87 19.14 8.11 4.72
CA ILE A 87 18.64 8.78 5.93
C ILE A 87 19.61 8.56 7.10
N ARG A 88 20.13 7.34 7.24
CA ARG A 88 21.10 7.03 8.31
C ARG A 88 22.43 7.71 8.11
N GLN A 89 22.91 7.84 6.88
CA GLN A 89 24.13 8.61 6.57
C GLN A 89 24.00 10.08 6.98
N ARG A 90 22.77 10.63 7.01
CA ARG A 90 22.47 11.97 7.54
C ARG A 90 22.30 12.01 9.07
N GLY A 91 22.53 10.89 9.78
CA GLY A 91 22.35 10.79 11.23
C GLY A 91 20.89 10.82 11.69
N LYS A 92 19.94 10.56 10.78
CA LYS A 92 18.50 10.58 11.05
C LYS A 92 17.93 9.16 11.19
N ILE A 93 16.74 9.06 11.77
CA ILE A 93 16.01 7.80 12.00
C ILE A 93 14.95 7.62 10.90
N PRO A 94 14.98 6.54 10.10
CA PRO A 94 13.92 6.28 9.12
C PRO A 94 12.58 5.95 9.82
N LEU A 95 11.54 6.71 9.49
CA LEU A 95 10.17 6.52 9.97
C LEU A 95 9.25 6.19 8.79
N LEU A 96 8.89 4.92 8.65
CA LEU A 96 8.01 4.43 7.60
C LEU A 96 6.56 4.54 8.05
N VAL A 97 5.72 5.23 7.28
CA VAL A 97 4.35 5.57 7.68
C VAL A 97 3.39 5.18 6.58
N GLY A 98 2.39 4.34 6.87
CA GLY A 98 1.41 4.02 5.84
C GLY A 98 0.46 2.87 6.14
N GLY A 99 -0.35 2.55 5.14
CA GLY A 99 -1.41 1.53 5.23
C GLY A 99 -1.23 0.36 4.27
N THR A 100 -0.17 0.34 3.46
CA THR A 100 0.06 -0.72 2.46
C THR A 100 0.80 -1.88 3.09
N MET A 101 0.06 -2.76 3.78
CA MET A 101 0.64 -3.86 4.58
C MET A 101 1.50 -4.81 3.73
N MET A 102 1.16 -4.98 2.45
CA MET A 102 1.97 -5.78 1.52
C MET A 102 3.37 -5.19 1.31
N TYR A 103 3.50 -3.86 1.22
CA TYR A 103 4.79 -3.18 1.08
C TYR A 103 5.66 -3.35 2.32
N PHE A 104 5.08 -3.14 3.51
CA PHE A 104 5.77 -3.45 4.76
C PHE A 104 6.18 -4.92 4.84
N HIS A 105 5.28 -5.85 4.49
CA HIS A 105 5.55 -7.28 4.59
C HIS A 105 6.70 -7.69 3.66
N THR A 106 6.69 -7.18 2.44
CA THR A 106 7.74 -7.35 1.44
C THR A 106 9.08 -6.79 1.92
N LEU A 107 9.10 -5.57 2.48
CA LEU A 107 10.32 -4.95 2.98
C LEU A 107 10.94 -5.72 4.15
N ILE A 108 10.11 -6.17 5.11
CA ILE A 108 10.58 -6.83 6.34
C ILE A 108 11.02 -8.26 6.06
N ASN A 109 10.24 -9.02 5.29
CA ASN A 109 10.46 -10.46 5.10
C ASN A 109 11.26 -10.77 3.83
N GLY A 110 11.57 -9.76 3.02
CA GLY A 110 12.15 -9.94 1.69
C GLY A 110 11.17 -10.52 0.67
N LEU A 111 11.57 -10.41 -0.60
CA LEU A 111 10.92 -11.07 -1.73
C LEU A 111 11.80 -12.20 -2.24
N HIS A 112 11.14 -13.23 -2.77
CA HIS A 112 11.82 -14.13 -3.70
C HIS A 112 12.12 -13.36 -4.98
N THR A 113 13.26 -13.64 -5.60
CA THR A 113 13.62 -13.08 -6.90
C THR A 113 12.73 -13.71 -7.96
N LEU A 114 11.60 -13.07 -8.25
CA LEU A 114 10.70 -13.47 -9.32
C LEU A 114 11.00 -12.66 -10.58
N PRO A 115 10.84 -13.24 -11.79
CA PRO A 115 11.01 -12.51 -13.04
C PRO A 115 10.07 -11.30 -13.10
N ALA A 116 10.49 -10.23 -13.79
CA ALA A 116 9.65 -9.06 -14.00
C ALA A 116 8.33 -9.42 -14.70
N ALA A 117 7.35 -8.52 -14.63
CA ALA A 117 6.11 -8.68 -15.40
C ALA A 117 6.38 -8.45 -16.89
N ASP A 118 5.77 -9.26 -17.75
CA ASP A 118 5.75 -9.06 -19.20
C ASP A 118 4.34 -8.61 -19.63
N PRO A 119 4.16 -7.33 -20.03
CA PRO A 119 2.86 -6.80 -20.42
C PRO A 119 2.19 -7.59 -21.55
N ALA A 120 2.93 -8.02 -22.57
CA ALA A 120 2.39 -8.73 -23.72
C ALA A 120 1.91 -10.13 -23.32
N LEU A 121 2.69 -10.82 -22.47
CA LEU A 121 2.31 -12.12 -21.94
C LEU A 121 1.08 -12.02 -21.03
N ARG A 122 0.98 -10.97 -20.20
CA ARG A 122 -0.21 -10.75 -19.36
C ARG A 122 -1.46 -10.55 -20.18
N GLU A 123 -1.38 -9.73 -21.22
CA GLU A 123 -2.51 -9.48 -22.11
C GLU A 123 -2.96 -10.78 -22.79
N SER A 124 -2.01 -11.58 -23.28
CA SER A 124 -2.29 -12.90 -23.86
C SER A 124 -2.97 -13.85 -22.86
N LEU A 125 -2.47 -13.92 -21.62
CA LEU A 125 -3.04 -14.79 -20.57
C LEU A 125 -4.41 -14.30 -20.09
N GLU A 126 -4.63 -12.99 -20.06
CA GLU A 126 -5.94 -12.41 -19.72
C GLU A 126 -6.97 -12.74 -20.81
N ALA A 127 -6.60 -12.55 -22.08
CA ALA A 127 -7.45 -12.88 -23.23
C ALA A 127 -7.81 -14.38 -23.24
N GLU A 128 -6.84 -15.25 -22.99
CA GLU A 128 -7.09 -16.67 -22.84
C GLU A 128 -8.02 -16.97 -21.66
N GLY A 129 -7.77 -16.37 -20.50
CA GLY A 129 -8.63 -16.52 -19.32
C GLY A 129 -10.07 -16.05 -19.54
N HIS A 130 -10.29 -15.07 -20.43
CA HIS A 130 -11.62 -14.67 -20.88
C HIS A 130 -12.26 -15.67 -21.84
N GLN A 131 -11.47 -16.28 -22.73
CA GLN A 131 -11.97 -17.23 -23.72
C GLN A 131 -12.35 -18.58 -23.11
N ILE A 132 -11.48 -19.16 -22.28
CA ILE A 132 -11.68 -20.52 -21.73
C ILE A 132 -12.16 -20.52 -20.28
N GLY A 133 -12.15 -19.35 -19.63
CA GLY A 133 -12.53 -19.19 -18.23
C GLY A 133 -11.38 -19.48 -17.24
N TRP A 134 -11.41 -18.78 -16.12
CA TRP A 134 -10.35 -18.84 -15.10
C TRP A 134 -10.27 -20.17 -14.35
N SER A 135 -11.36 -20.93 -14.28
CA SER A 135 -11.33 -22.30 -13.75
C SER A 135 -10.47 -23.23 -14.64
N MET A 136 -10.51 -23.05 -15.96
CA MET A 136 -9.65 -23.80 -16.89
C MET A 136 -8.20 -23.32 -16.82
N MET A 137 -7.97 -22.01 -16.67
CA MET A 137 -6.63 -21.47 -16.40
C MET A 137 -6.04 -22.04 -15.10
N HIS A 138 -6.85 -22.24 -14.06
CA HIS A 138 -6.42 -22.91 -12.83
C HIS A 138 -6.03 -24.37 -13.05
N GLN A 139 -6.76 -25.11 -13.91
CA GLN A 139 -6.36 -26.47 -14.30
C GLN A 139 -5.02 -26.47 -15.07
N LYS A 140 -4.80 -25.50 -15.95
CA LYS A 140 -3.48 -25.32 -16.61
C LYS A 140 -2.38 -25.08 -15.58
N LEU A 141 -2.65 -24.21 -14.59
CA LEU A 141 -1.72 -23.98 -13.49
C LEU A 141 -1.44 -25.27 -12.71
N GLN A 142 -2.46 -26.10 -12.46
CA GLN A 142 -2.29 -27.38 -11.76
C GLN A 142 -1.38 -28.35 -12.51
N GLN A 143 -1.33 -28.31 -13.84
CA GLN A 143 -0.44 -29.16 -14.63
C GLN A 143 1.03 -28.76 -14.52
N VAL A 144 1.31 -27.45 -14.40
CA VAL A 144 2.68 -26.91 -14.41
C VAL A 144 3.22 -26.59 -13.02
N ASP A 145 2.34 -26.27 -12.06
CA ASP A 145 2.67 -25.93 -10.67
C ASP A 145 1.54 -26.42 -9.72
N PRO A 146 1.48 -27.73 -9.43
CA PRO A 146 0.45 -28.30 -8.54
C PRO A 146 0.44 -27.67 -7.14
N GLU A 147 1.61 -27.32 -6.62
CA GLU A 147 1.75 -26.71 -5.29
C GLU A 147 1.12 -25.32 -5.24
N ALA A 148 1.42 -24.46 -6.23
CA ALA A 148 0.77 -23.17 -6.32
C ALA A 148 -0.74 -23.29 -6.54
N ALA A 149 -1.18 -24.24 -7.38
CA ALA A 149 -2.59 -24.49 -7.65
C ALA A 149 -3.39 -24.90 -6.39
N LEU A 150 -2.78 -25.63 -5.45
CA LEU A 150 -3.40 -25.98 -4.17
C LEU A 150 -3.65 -24.75 -3.28
N ARG A 151 -2.76 -23.75 -3.35
CA ARG A 151 -2.82 -22.55 -2.51
C ARG A 151 -3.67 -21.44 -3.14
N ILE A 152 -3.66 -21.34 -4.47
CA ILE A 152 -4.37 -20.32 -5.23
C ILE A 152 -5.78 -20.82 -5.53
N LYS A 153 -6.79 -20.03 -5.12
CA LYS A 153 -8.18 -20.38 -5.39
C LYS A 153 -8.50 -20.23 -6.88
N PRO A 154 -9.39 -21.05 -7.47
CA PRO A 154 -9.76 -20.96 -8.89
C PRO A 154 -10.33 -19.62 -9.33
N ASN A 155 -10.87 -18.82 -8.40
CA ASN A 155 -11.41 -17.48 -8.68
C ASN A 155 -10.38 -16.35 -8.51
N ASP A 156 -9.14 -16.65 -8.11
CA ASP A 156 -8.07 -15.67 -7.90
C ASP A 156 -7.30 -15.44 -9.21
N LYS A 157 -7.98 -14.79 -10.16
CA LYS A 157 -7.50 -14.53 -11.52
C LYS A 157 -6.07 -13.99 -11.56
N GLN A 158 -5.79 -13.00 -10.70
CA GLN A 158 -4.49 -12.33 -10.64
C GLN A 158 -3.38 -13.27 -10.23
N ARG A 159 -3.60 -14.12 -9.22
CA ARG A 159 -2.57 -15.07 -8.79
C ARG A 159 -2.38 -16.21 -9.78
N ILE A 160 -3.46 -16.67 -10.42
CA ILE A 160 -3.38 -17.67 -11.49
C ILE A 160 -2.55 -17.13 -12.65
N GLN A 161 -2.90 -15.95 -13.16
CA GLN A 161 -2.18 -15.27 -14.25
C GLN A 161 -0.70 -15.10 -13.91
N ARG A 162 -0.39 -14.62 -12.69
CA ARG A 162 1.00 -14.40 -12.27
C ARG A 162 1.80 -15.71 -12.19
N ALA A 163 1.22 -16.79 -11.68
CA ALA A 163 1.91 -18.07 -11.58
C ALA A 163 2.20 -18.66 -12.98
N LEU A 164 1.23 -18.56 -13.90
CA LEU A 164 1.40 -18.96 -15.30
C LEU A 164 2.40 -18.06 -16.03
N GLU A 165 2.34 -16.75 -15.84
CA GLU A 165 3.29 -15.77 -16.41
C GLU A 165 4.74 -16.14 -16.04
N ILE A 166 4.99 -16.44 -14.76
CA ILE A 166 6.32 -16.86 -14.28
C ILE A 166 6.75 -18.15 -14.98
N TYR A 167 5.87 -19.14 -15.03
CA TYR A 167 6.19 -20.42 -15.69
C TYR A 167 6.49 -20.24 -17.18
N HIS A 168 5.68 -19.50 -17.93
CA HIS A 168 5.90 -19.27 -19.35
C HIS A 168 7.22 -18.52 -19.63
N THR A 169 7.57 -17.56 -18.77
CA THR A 169 8.80 -16.77 -18.91
C THR A 169 10.06 -17.57 -18.57
N THR A 170 9.99 -18.43 -17.56
CA THR A 170 11.19 -19.06 -16.97
C THR A 170 11.28 -20.56 -17.18
N GLN A 171 10.20 -21.20 -17.65
CA GLN A 171 10.02 -22.65 -17.68
C GLN A 171 10.17 -23.32 -16.31
N ARG A 172 10.05 -22.54 -15.23
CA ARG A 172 10.16 -22.98 -13.84
C ARG A 172 8.86 -22.63 -13.09
N PRO A 173 8.30 -23.56 -12.29
CA PRO A 173 7.10 -23.30 -11.49
C PRO A 173 7.33 -22.16 -10.49
N MET A 174 6.29 -21.37 -10.19
CA MET A 174 6.38 -20.28 -9.20
C MET A 174 6.75 -20.84 -7.82
N SER A 175 6.19 -21.99 -7.44
CA SER A 175 6.54 -22.69 -6.19
C SER A 175 8.04 -22.93 -6.05
N SER A 176 8.75 -23.26 -7.12
CA SER A 176 10.20 -23.48 -7.08
C SER A 176 10.97 -22.24 -6.64
N PHE A 177 10.57 -21.05 -7.07
CA PHE A 177 11.16 -19.79 -6.62
C PHE A 177 10.78 -19.47 -5.17
N LEU A 178 9.57 -19.86 -4.74
CA LEU A 178 9.10 -19.63 -3.36
C LEU A 178 9.80 -20.54 -2.33
N HIS A 179 10.44 -21.63 -2.76
CA HIS A 179 11.29 -22.46 -1.91
C HIS A 179 12.71 -21.91 -1.76
N GLU A 180 13.15 -21.02 -2.66
CA GLU A 180 14.47 -20.40 -2.55
C GLU A 180 14.53 -19.51 -1.29
N GLN A 181 15.65 -19.58 -0.58
CA GLN A 181 15.84 -18.79 0.63
C GLN A 181 15.75 -17.30 0.32
N LYS A 182 14.89 -16.60 1.05
CA LYS A 182 14.86 -15.15 1.04
C LYS A 182 16.06 -14.63 1.82
N ALA A 183 16.77 -13.64 1.27
CA ALA A 183 17.63 -12.83 2.11
C ALA A 183 16.74 -12.06 3.10
N PRO A 184 16.88 -12.26 4.41
CA PRO A 184 16.15 -11.45 5.38
C PRO A 184 16.61 -10.00 5.27
N SER A 185 15.75 -9.06 5.67
CA SER A 185 16.14 -7.65 5.72
C SER A 185 17.33 -7.46 6.66
N SER A 186 18.31 -6.64 6.27
CA SER A 186 19.47 -6.28 7.12
C SER A 186 19.10 -5.28 8.22
N PHE A 187 17.83 -4.87 8.29
CA PHE A 187 17.33 -3.90 9.25
C PHE A 187 16.43 -4.54 10.30
N SER A 188 16.44 -3.97 11.50
CA SER A 188 15.51 -4.32 12.58
C SER A 188 14.34 -3.35 12.54
N PHE A 189 13.11 -3.86 12.59
CA PHE A 189 11.91 -3.02 12.48
C PHE A 189 11.17 -2.96 13.82
N LEU A 190 10.89 -1.75 14.28
CA LEU A 190 10.02 -1.50 15.43
C LEU A 190 8.68 -0.99 14.92
N SER A 191 7.65 -1.81 15.09
CA SER A 191 6.33 -1.55 14.52
C SER A 191 5.33 -1.07 15.57
N PHE A 192 4.65 0.03 15.27
CA PHE A 192 3.49 0.54 15.99
C PHE A 192 2.25 0.45 15.09
N ALA A 193 1.11 0.08 15.65
CA ALA A 193 -0.17 0.04 14.94
C ALA A 193 -1.18 0.96 15.61
N LEU A 194 -1.65 1.98 14.88
CA LEU A 194 -2.84 2.75 15.26
C LEU A 194 -4.08 1.94 14.87
N ILE A 195 -4.78 1.34 15.83
CA ILE A 195 -5.97 0.51 15.60
C ILE A 195 -7.08 0.83 16.60
N PRO A 196 -8.37 0.53 16.29
CA PRO A 196 -9.43 0.60 17.29
C PRO A 196 -9.23 -0.49 18.34
N LEU A 197 -8.73 -0.12 19.53
CA LEU A 197 -8.58 -1.03 20.68
C LEU A 197 -9.75 -0.86 21.64
N GLN A 198 -9.94 0.37 22.10
CA GLN A 198 -11.00 0.79 23.01
C GLN A 198 -12.06 1.62 22.26
N THR A 199 -11.64 2.28 21.18
CA THR A 199 -12.53 3.05 20.32
C THR A 199 -13.45 2.14 19.50
N ASP A 200 -14.75 2.47 19.45
CA ASP A 200 -15.72 1.76 18.62
C ASP A 200 -15.31 1.82 17.13
N ARG A 201 -15.41 0.69 16.43
CA ARG A 201 -15.21 0.60 14.98
C ARG A 201 -16.13 1.53 14.20
N ALA A 202 -17.30 1.87 14.76
CA ALA A 202 -18.21 2.86 14.18
C ALA A 202 -17.54 4.23 14.00
N VAL A 203 -16.63 4.62 14.92
CA VAL A 203 -15.87 5.88 14.81
C VAL A 203 -14.96 5.86 13.58
N LEU A 204 -14.29 4.75 13.30
CA LEU A 204 -13.45 4.61 12.11
C LEU A 204 -14.29 4.73 10.83
N HIS A 205 -15.49 4.12 10.79
CA HIS A 205 -16.40 4.25 9.66
C HIS A 205 -16.90 5.69 9.48
N HIS A 206 -17.21 6.38 10.58
CA HIS A 206 -17.64 7.78 10.54
C HIS A 206 -16.53 8.67 9.97
N ARG A 207 -15.29 8.53 10.46
CA ARG A 207 -14.11 9.26 9.95
C ARG A 207 -13.85 8.98 8.47
N ILE A 208 -13.99 7.73 8.03
CA ILE A 208 -13.88 7.35 6.61
C ILE A 208 -14.93 8.10 5.77
N ASN A 209 -16.19 8.10 6.21
CA ASN A 209 -17.27 8.76 5.48
C ASN A 209 -17.05 10.28 5.42
N GLN A 210 -16.69 10.90 6.55
CA GLN A 210 -16.38 12.33 6.64
C GLN A 210 -15.19 12.71 5.76
N ARG A 211 -14.11 11.93 5.79
CA ARG A 211 -12.93 12.18 4.95
C ARG A 211 -13.28 12.10 3.47
N PHE A 212 -14.09 11.12 3.06
CA PHE A 212 -14.51 11.01 1.67
C PHE A 212 -15.42 12.17 1.25
N GLN A 213 -16.33 12.62 2.11
CA GLN A 213 -17.13 13.81 1.84
C GLN A 213 -16.22 15.04 1.66
N GLY A 214 -15.26 15.24 2.57
CA GLY A 214 -14.30 16.34 2.45
C GLY A 214 -13.44 16.28 1.19
N MET A 215 -13.17 15.09 0.64
CA MET A 215 -12.51 14.96 -0.67
C MET A 215 -13.40 15.50 -1.80
N LEU A 216 -14.70 15.16 -1.81
CA LEU A 216 -15.64 15.69 -2.80
C LEU A 216 -15.75 17.21 -2.71
N ASP A 217 -15.83 17.74 -1.49
CA ASP A 217 -15.90 19.19 -1.24
C ASP A 217 -14.62 19.91 -1.68
N GLN A 218 -13.49 19.20 -1.82
CA GLN A 218 -12.20 19.68 -2.33
C GLN A 218 -12.02 19.44 -3.83
N SER A 219 -13.10 19.21 -4.58
CA SER A 219 -13.06 18.99 -6.03
C SER A 219 -12.32 17.70 -6.47
N PHE A 220 -12.55 16.61 -5.72
CA PHE A 220 -11.99 15.30 -6.09
C PHE A 220 -12.45 14.79 -7.46
N VAL A 221 -13.67 15.12 -7.90
CA VAL A 221 -14.16 14.68 -9.21
C VAL A 221 -13.37 15.34 -10.34
N GLU A 222 -13.09 16.63 -10.18
CA GLU A 222 -12.33 17.47 -11.09
C GLU A 222 -10.86 17.04 -11.14
N GLU A 223 -10.27 16.59 -10.02
CA GLU A 223 -8.94 15.96 -10.02
C GLU A 223 -8.89 14.77 -10.99
N VAL A 224 -9.89 13.88 -10.95
CA VAL A 224 -9.91 12.71 -11.84
C VAL A 224 -10.19 13.10 -13.29
N GLN A 225 -11.00 14.13 -13.54
CA GLN A 225 -11.17 14.68 -14.89
C GLN A 225 -9.83 15.20 -15.45
N HIS A 226 -9.11 16.01 -14.67
CA HIS A 226 -7.82 16.55 -15.07
C HIS A 226 -6.79 15.45 -15.35
N LEU A 227 -6.77 14.39 -14.54
CA LEU A 227 -5.90 13.23 -14.77
C LEU A 227 -6.17 12.57 -16.12
N ARG A 228 -7.44 12.44 -16.52
CA ARG A 228 -7.85 11.87 -17.82
C ARG A 228 -7.49 12.76 -19.02
N GLU A 229 -7.42 14.06 -18.82
CA GLU A 229 -7.01 15.01 -19.86
C GLU A 229 -5.49 15.03 -20.01
N LYS A 230 -4.75 14.93 -18.90
CA LYS A 230 -3.30 15.07 -18.87
C LYS A 230 -2.55 13.79 -19.23
N TYR A 231 -3.09 12.62 -18.91
CA TYR A 231 -2.42 11.33 -19.04
C TYR A 231 -3.24 10.35 -19.89
N VAL A 232 -2.55 9.41 -20.55
CA VAL A 232 -3.19 8.28 -21.24
C VAL A 232 -3.53 7.20 -20.21
N LEU A 233 -4.74 7.26 -19.67
CA LEU A 233 -5.19 6.38 -18.58
C LEU A 233 -6.30 5.42 -19.04
N HIS A 234 -6.39 4.28 -18.36
CA HIS A 234 -7.53 3.36 -18.47
C HIS A 234 -7.86 2.74 -17.10
N GLU A 235 -9.09 2.23 -16.93
CA GLU A 235 -9.62 1.80 -15.63
C GLU A 235 -8.86 0.64 -14.94
N ASN A 236 -8.02 -0.08 -15.70
CA ASN A 236 -7.28 -1.24 -15.22
C ASN A 236 -5.90 -0.87 -14.65
N LEU A 237 -5.43 0.37 -14.83
CA LEU A 237 -4.19 0.85 -14.24
C LEU A 237 -4.25 0.79 -12.70
N PRO A 238 -3.14 0.46 -12.01
CA PRO A 238 -3.12 0.42 -10.56
C PRO A 238 -3.53 1.76 -9.90
N SER A 239 -3.16 2.88 -10.51
CA SER A 239 -3.57 4.24 -10.10
C SER A 239 -5.09 4.40 -10.14
N MET A 240 -5.74 4.03 -11.24
CA MET A 240 -7.19 4.17 -11.43
C MET A 240 -8.01 3.12 -10.67
N ARG A 241 -7.39 1.98 -10.31
CA ARG A 241 -8.00 0.97 -9.44
C ARG A 241 -7.98 1.34 -7.96
N ALA A 242 -7.29 2.42 -7.58
CA ALA A 242 -7.29 2.89 -6.21
C ALA A 242 -8.71 3.22 -5.73
N VAL A 243 -8.95 3.03 -4.43
CA VAL A 243 -10.24 3.32 -3.81
C VAL A 243 -10.52 4.82 -3.96
N GLY A 244 -11.79 5.19 -4.22
CA GLY A 244 -12.15 6.54 -4.65
C GLY A 244 -12.01 6.70 -6.16
N TYR A 245 -10.78 6.68 -6.69
CA TYR A 245 -10.49 6.90 -8.12
C TYR A 245 -11.30 5.99 -9.05
N ARG A 246 -11.38 4.68 -8.74
CA ARG A 246 -12.19 3.74 -9.54
C ARG A 246 -13.66 4.14 -9.64
N HIS A 247 -14.22 4.67 -8.57
CA HIS A 247 -15.65 5.01 -8.50
C HIS A 247 -15.92 6.32 -9.23
N VAL A 248 -15.05 7.31 -9.04
CA VAL A 248 -15.12 8.57 -9.80
C VAL A 248 -14.93 8.30 -11.29
N TRP A 249 -14.00 7.42 -11.68
CA TRP A 249 -13.84 6.99 -13.06
C TRP A 249 -15.15 6.44 -13.64
N GLN A 250 -15.78 5.49 -12.95
CA GLN A 250 -17.05 4.89 -13.35
C GLN A 250 -18.19 5.91 -13.48
N TYR A 251 -18.23 6.89 -12.58
CA TYR A 251 -19.18 8.00 -12.64
C TYR A 251 -18.94 8.89 -13.88
N LEU A 252 -17.69 9.25 -14.15
CA LEU A 252 -17.32 10.05 -15.33
C LEU A 252 -17.57 9.31 -16.65
N GLU A 253 -17.54 7.98 -16.66
CA GLU A 253 -17.97 7.15 -17.79
C GLU A 253 -19.51 7.03 -17.92
N GLY A 254 -20.29 7.60 -16.99
CA GLY A 254 -21.75 7.48 -17.00
C GLY A 254 -22.28 6.09 -16.63
N THR A 255 -21.43 5.19 -16.15
CA THR A 255 -21.82 3.79 -15.82
C THR A 255 -22.57 3.68 -14.49
N ILE A 256 -22.38 4.65 -13.58
CA ILE A 256 -23.05 4.74 -12.29
C ILE A 256 -23.48 6.18 -12.00
N SER A 257 -24.50 6.37 -11.16
CA SER A 257 -24.91 7.70 -10.70
C SER A 257 -23.95 8.27 -9.65
N TYR A 258 -24.03 9.57 -9.40
CA TYR A 258 -23.23 10.25 -8.38
C TYR A 258 -23.45 9.65 -6.98
N ASP A 259 -24.70 9.36 -6.60
CA ASP A 259 -25.02 8.76 -5.30
C ASP A 259 -24.44 7.34 -5.16
N VAL A 260 -24.51 6.55 -6.23
CA VAL A 260 -23.94 5.19 -6.27
C VAL A 260 -22.41 5.25 -6.18
N MET A 261 -21.78 6.22 -6.85
CA MET A 261 -20.33 6.47 -6.75
C MET A 261 -19.93 6.77 -5.30
N GLN A 262 -20.65 7.67 -4.63
CA GLN A 262 -20.33 8.05 -3.26
C GLN A 262 -20.45 6.87 -2.29
N GLU A 263 -21.57 6.17 -2.29
CA GLU A 263 -21.81 5.06 -1.38
C GLU A 263 -20.87 3.88 -1.68
N GLY A 264 -20.61 3.62 -2.97
CA GLY A 264 -19.63 2.64 -3.41
C GLY A 264 -18.22 2.96 -2.89
N ALA A 265 -17.76 4.20 -3.05
CA ALA A 265 -16.43 4.61 -2.61
C ALA A 265 -16.27 4.55 -1.08
N LYS A 266 -17.28 5.02 -0.33
CA LYS A 266 -17.31 4.89 1.14
C LYS A 266 -17.27 3.42 1.57
N ALA A 267 -18.08 2.56 0.95
CA ALA A 267 -18.09 1.12 1.23
C ALA A 267 -16.74 0.45 0.91
N ALA A 268 -16.15 0.74 -0.25
CA ALA A 268 -14.84 0.24 -0.65
C ALA A 268 -13.73 0.69 0.31
N THR A 269 -13.80 1.91 0.82
CA THR A 269 -12.85 2.44 1.81
C THR A 269 -12.99 1.73 3.16
N ARG A 270 -14.22 1.46 3.62
CA ARG A 270 -14.45 0.63 4.82
C ARG A 270 -13.90 -0.80 4.64
N GLN A 271 -14.08 -1.39 3.46
CA GLN A 271 -13.50 -2.71 3.16
C GLN A 271 -11.97 -2.69 3.13
N LEU A 272 -11.35 -1.62 2.61
CA LEU A 272 -9.90 -1.43 2.66
C LEU A 272 -9.41 -1.37 4.12
N ALA A 273 -10.03 -0.54 4.96
CA ALA A 273 -9.71 -0.45 6.38
C ALA A 273 -9.85 -1.81 7.10
N LYS A 274 -10.93 -2.55 6.81
CA LYS A 274 -11.12 -3.92 7.34
C LYS A 274 -9.97 -4.85 6.95
N ARG A 275 -9.55 -4.84 5.68
CA ARG A 275 -8.43 -5.67 5.20
C ARG A 275 -7.11 -5.28 5.88
N GLN A 276 -6.85 -3.98 6.03
CA GLN A 276 -5.67 -3.47 6.75
C GLN A 276 -5.64 -3.95 8.20
N LEU A 277 -6.78 -3.88 8.91
CA LEU A 277 -6.90 -4.41 10.26
C LEU A 277 -6.69 -5.93 10.32
N THR A 278 -7.18 -6.69 9.34
CA THR A 278 -6.95 -8.15 9.26
C THR A 278 -5.47 -8.48 9.16
N TRP A 279 -4.70 -7.70 8.39
CA TRP A 279 -3.24 -7.83 8.33
C TRP A 279 -2.59 -7.53 9.68
N LEU A 280 -2.95 -6.42 10.32
CA LEU A 280 -2.35 -5.98 11.58
C LEU A 280 -2.57 -6.96 12.74
N ARG A 281 -3.72 -7.65 12.78
CA ARG A 281 -3.98 -8.69 13.80
C ARG A 281 -2.99 -9.85 13.79
N ARG A 282 -2.34 -10.09 12.65
CA ARG A 282 -1.36 -11.17 12.47
C ARG A 282 0.07 -10.63 12.38
N TRP A 283 0.26 -9.34 12.64
CA TRP A 283 1.57 -8.71 12.52
C TRP A 283 2.43 -9.05 13.75
N PRO A 284 3.61 -9.68 13.56
CA PRO A 284 4.43 -10.13 14.68
C PRO A 284 5.08 -8.94 15.39
N GLY A 285 5.13 -8.98 16.72
CA GLY A 285 5.88 -8.03 17.54
C GLY A 285 5.42 -6.57 17.44
N ILE A 286 4.18 -6.32 17.02
CA ILE A 286 3.64 -4.97 16.88
C ILE A 286 3.15 -4.41 18.22
N VAL A 287 3.48 -3.15 18.50
CA VAL A 287 2.92 -2.40 19.63
C VAL A 287 1.60 -1.77 19.16
N ASN A 288 0.47 -2.25 19.69
CA ASN A 288 -0.84 -1.70 19.36
C ASN A 288 -1.14 -0.44 20.19
N LEU A 289 -1.64 0.58 19.52
CA LEU A 289 -2.01 1.87 20.07
C LEU A 289 -3.46 2.17 19.68
N ASP A 290 -4.26 2.70 20.60
CA ASP A 290 -5.60 3.17 20.24
C ASP A 290 -5.48 4.44 19.42
N PHE A 291 -6.07 4.47 18.22
CA PHE A 291 -5.87 5.58 17.30
C PHE A 291 -6.45 6.93 17.78
N MET A 292 -7.28 6.93 18.83
CA MET A 292 -7.82 8.15 19.45
C MET A 292 -7.05 8.56 20.72
N ASP A 293 -6.04 7.81 21.17
CA ASP A 293 -5.29 8.16 22.37
C ASP A 293 -4.35 9.36 22.11
N GLU A 294 -4.59 10.46 22.81
CA GLU A 294 -3.78 11.68 22.75
C GLU A 294 -2.33 11.46 23.22
N LYS A 295 -2.09 10.40 24.00
CA LYS A 295 -0.76 10.05 24.52
C LYS A 295 0.11 9.35 23.48
N ASN A 296 -0.42 8.98 22.32
CA ASN A 296 0.30 8.26 21.27
C ASN A 296 1.65 8.90 20.91
N LEU A 297 1.69 10.23 20.81
CA LEU A 297 2.94 10.95 20.52
C LEU A 297 4.01 10.68 21.58
N ASN A 298 3.65 10.80 22.86
CA ASN A 298 4.59 10.60 23.97
C ASN A 298 5.00 9.13 24.09
N ILE A 299 4.04 8.20 23.92
CA ILE A 299 4.31 6.75 23.97
C ILE A 299 5.33 6.37 22.90
N VAL A 300 5.10 6.77 21.65
CA VAL A 300 6.00 6.44 20.54
C VAL A 300 7.35 7.13 20.70
N SER A 301 7.38 8.41 21.10
CA SER A 301 8.65 9.13 21.27
C SER A 301 9.53 8.54 22.37
N GLU A 302 8.95 8.23 23.53
CA GLU A 302 9.70 7.60 24.63
C GLU A 302 10.28 6.25 24.23
N TYR A 303 9.52 5.46 23.45
CA TYR A 303 9.99 4.17 22.99
C TYR A 303 11.17 4.32 22.02
N ILE A 304 11.08 5.26 21.07
CA ILE A 304 12.17 5.55 20.13
C ILE A 304 13.42 6.04 20.88
N GLU A 305 13.27 6.91 21.87
CA GLU A 305 14.38 7.40 22.68
C GLU A 305 15.03 6.31 23.54
N LYS A 306 14.23 5.47 24.20
CA LYS A 306 14.74 4.35 25.02
C LYS A 306 15.59 3.42 24.18
N VAL A 307 15.12 3.05 22.99
CA VAL A 307 15.88 2.18 22.09
C VAL A 307 17.13 2.88 21.55
N SER A 308 17.05 4.19 21.31
CA SER A 308 18.22 4.98 20.90
C SER A 308 19.30 5.08 22.00
N LYS A 309 18.91 5.04 23.28
CA LYS A 309 19.85 5.08 24.42
C LYS A 309 20.45 3.71 24.75
N SER A 310 19.67 2.64 24.62
CA SER A 310 20.10 1.25 24.91
C SER A 310 21.11 0.66 23.91
N THR A 311 21.37 1.36 22.81
CA THR A 311 22.22 0.90 21.69
C THR A 311 23.46 1.80 21.49
N ARG A 312 23.75 2.68 22.45
CA ARG A 312 24.99 3.45 22.57
C ARG A 312 25.83 2.86 23.69
#